data_AF-A0A2V8PE90-F1
#
_entry.id   AF-A0A2V8PE90-F1
#
_cell.length_a   1.000
_cell.length_b   1.000
_cell.length_c   1.000
_cell.angle_alpha   90.00
_cell.angle_beta   90.00
_cell.angle_gamma   90.00
#
_symmetry.space_group_name_H-M   'P 1'
#
loop_
_entity.id
_entity.type
_entity.pdbx_description
1 polymer ?
#
loop_
_entity_poly.entity_id
_entity_poly.type
_entity_poly.pdbx_seq_one_letter_code
_entity_poly.pdbx_strand_id
1 'polypeptide(L)'
;MKLLLDECVTRLFKRDFVGHEVMTVAEAGYRGLKNGALLRTASAKFDVLITVDRNLQFQQNIRPLPIAVLILVPEASPTII
;
A
#
# COMPACT_ATOMS: atom_id res chain seq x y z
N MET A 1 -13.33 -4.93 4.29
CA MET A 1 -12.20 -4.03 4.64
C MET A 1 -11.95 -3.07 3.50
N LYS A 2 -11.42 -1.89 3.81
CA LYS A 2 -11.08 -0.84 2.86
C LYS A 2 -9.57 -0.80 2.63
N LEU A 3 -9.16 -1.09 1.40
CA LEU A 3 -7.77 -1.27 1.00
C LEU A 3 -7.32 -0.10 0.13
N LEU A 4 -6.11 0.41 0.40
CA LEU A 4 -5.47 1.44 -0.39
C LEU A 4 -4.29 0.84 -1.17
N LEU A 5 -4.32 0.92 -2.50
CA LEU A 5 -3.18 0.58 -3.36
C LEU A 5 -2.30 1.82 -3.56
N ASP A 6 -1.03 1.68 -3.22
CA ASP A 6 0.00 2.69 -3.41
C ASP A 6 0.27 3.01 -4.90
N GLU A 7 0.94 4.13 -5.19
CA GLU A 7 1.26 4.56 -6.57
C GLU A 7 2.17 3.55 -7.29
N CYS A 8 2.97 2.82 -6.53
CA CYS A 8 3.87 1.79 -7.02
C CYS A 8 3.17 0.45 -7.32
N VAL A 9 1.88 0.31 -6.99
CA VAL A 9 1.10 -0.91 -7.25
C VAL A 9 0.17 -0.69 -8.44
N THR A 10 0.20 -1.60 -9.42
CA THR A 10 -0.71 -1.50 -10.57
C THR A 10 -2.17 -1.60 -10.13
N ARG A 11 -3.02 -0.72 -10.68
CA ARG A 11 -4.48 -0.74 -10.45
C ARG A 11 -5.14 -2.06 -10.84
N LEU A 12 -4.47 -2.91 -11.61
CA LEU A 12 -4.99 -4.23 -11.99
C LEU A 12 -5.17 -5.15 -10.78
N PHE A 13 -4.34 -5.00 -9.74
CA PHE A 13 -4.45 -5.77 -8.49
C PHE A 13 -5.76 -5.56 -7.74
N LYS A 14 -6.54 -4.50 -8.07
CA LYS A 14 -7.89 -4.32 -7.51
C LYS A 14 -8.77 -5.54 -7.72
N ARG A 15 -8.58 -6.27 -8.84
CA ARG A 15 -9.38 -7.44 -9.20
C ARG A 15 -9.10 -8.66 -8.31
N ASP A 16 -7.92 -8.72 -7.70
CA ASP A 16 -7.49 -9.86 -6.90
C ASP A 16 -8.00 -9.79 -5.45
N PHE A 17 -8.41 -8.60 -4.99
CA PHE A 17 -8.96 -8.38 -3.64
C PHE A 17 -10.50 -8.42 -3.65
N VAL A 18 -11.06 -9.57 -4.05
CA VAL A 18 -12.52 -9.80 -4.11
C VAL A 18 -13.13 -9.67 -2.70
N GLY A 19 -14.27 -8.97 -2.60
CA GLY A 19 -14.98 -8.77 -1.32
C GLY A 19 -14.45 -7.60 -0.47
N HIS A 20 -13.47 -6.85 -0.98
CA HIS A 20 -12.93 -5.66 -0.32
C HIS A 20 -13.25 -4.38 -1.11
N GLU A 21 -13.37 -3.25 -0.41
CA GLU A 21 -13.45 -1.94 -1.06
C GLU A 21 -12.02 -1.49 -1.37
N VAL A 22 -11.65 -1.44 -2.65
CA VAL A 22 -10.27 -1.13 -3.06
C VAL A 22 -10.21 0.19 -3.81
N MET A 23 -9.35 1.09 -3.32
CA MET A 23 -9.03 2.33 -4.01
C MET A 23 -7.53 2.44 -4.24
N THR A 24 -7.15 3.05 -5.35
CA THR A 24 -5.78 3.55 -5.53
C THR A 24 -5.61 4.88 -4.80
N VAL A 25 -4.40 5.21 -4.40
CA VAL A 25 -4.02 6.56 -3.95
C VAL A 25 -4.43 7.67 -4.94
N ALA A 26 -4.46 7.37 -6.23
CA ALA A 26 -4.96 8.31 -7.23
C ALA A 26 -6.46 8.56 -7.11
N GLU A 27 -7.26 7.50 -7.00
CA GLU A 27 -8.72 7.59 -6.78
C GLU A 27 -9.06 8.23 -5.43
N ALA A 28 -8.21 8.05 -4.42
CA ALA A 28 -8.36 8.67 -3.10
C ALA A 28 -7.95 10.15 -3.05
N GLY A 29 -7.35 10.69 -4.13
CA GLY A 29 -6.82 12.05 -4.15
C GLY A 29 -5.53 12.25 -3.34
N TYR A 30 -4.76 11.18 -3.11
CA TYR A 30 -3.54 11.16 -2.28
C TYR A 30 -2.24 11.16 -3.09
N ARG A 31 -2.30 11.45 -4.39
CA ARG A 31 -1.11 11.45 -5.25
C ARG A 31 -0.02 12.39 -4.73
N GLY A 32 1.22 11.95 -4.82
CA GLY A 32 2.40 12.73 -4.43
C GLY A 32 2.56 12.98 -2.93
N LEU A 33 1.70 12.41 -2.06
CA LEU A 33 1.94 12.43 -0.62
C LEU A 33 3.18 11.58 -0.30
N LYS A 34 4.10 12.14 0.49
CA LYS A 34 5.23 11.37 1.02
C LYS A 34 4.74 10.28 1.97
N ASN A 35 5.47 9.17 2.05
CA ASN A 35 5.19 7.98 2.88
C ASN A 35 4.57 8.28 4.27
N GLY A 36 5.19 9.15 5.07
CA GLY A 36 4.66 9.47 6.41
C GLY A 36 3.32 10.22 6.39
N ALA A 37 3.11 11.12 5.42
CA ALA A 37 1.84 11.82 5.25
C ALA A 37 0.77 10.87 4.68
N LEU A 38 1.14 10.07 3.69
CA LEU A 38 0.27 9.04 3.11
C LEU A 38 -0.25 8.09 4.20
N LEU A 39 0.62 7.55 5.04
CA LEU A 39 0.25 6.63 6.12
C LEU A 39 -0.73 7.28 7.12
N ARG A 40 -0.50 8.52 7.54
CA ARG A 40 -1.39 9.25 8.46
C ARG A 40 -2.75 9.55 7.83
N THR A 41 -2.77 9.96 6.56
CA THR A 41 -4.01 10.24 5.84
C THR A 41 -4.79 8.96 5.56
N ALA A 42 -4.10 7.90 5.18
CA ALA A 42 -4.68 6.59 4.91
C ALA A 42 -5.27 5.97 6.18
N SER A 43 -4.57 6.03 7.32
CA SER A 43 -5.03 5.43 8.58
C SER A 43 -6.34 5.98 9.12
N ALA A 44 -6.82 7.13 8.61
CA ALA A 44 -8.12 7.68 8.96
C ALA A 44 -9.29 7.05 8.21
N LYS A 45 -9.04 6.34 7.09
CA LYS A 45 -10.10 5.86 6.17
C LYS A 45 -9.88 4.45 5.62
N PHE A 46 -8.70 3.88 5.79
CA PHE A 46 -8.31 2.61 5.19
C PHE A 46 -7.76 1.68 6.26
N ASP A 47 -8.10 0.40 6.14
CA ASP A 47 -7.65 -0.65 7.05
C ASP A 47 -6.24 -1.14 6.68
N VAL A 48 -5.92 -1.13 5.38
CA VAL A 48 -4.64 -1.66 4.84
C VAL A 48 -4.11 -0.74 3.74
N LEU A 49 -2.81 -0.40 3.80
CA LEU A 49 -2.04 0.12 2.68
C LEU A 49 -1.26 -1.03 2.03
N ILE A 50 -1.41 -1.20 0.72
CA ILE A 50 -0.73 -2.22 -0.07
C ILE A 50 0.31 -1.53 -0.96
N THR A 51 1.56 -1.96 -0.83
CA THR A 51 2.72 -1.35 -1.52
C THR A 51 3.72 -2.41 -1.97
N VAL A 52 4.59 -2.08 -2.92
CA VAL A 52 5.81 -2.86 -3.22
C VAL A 52 7.07 -2.21 -2.63
N ASP A 53 6.95 -1.01 -2.03
CA ASP A 53 8.06 -0.30 -1.40
C ASP A 53 8.47 -0.97 -0.08
N ARG A 54 9.53 -1.78 -0.14
CA ARG A 54 10.11 -2.45 1.03
C ARG A 54 10.78 -1.48 2.00
N ASN A 55 11.08 -0.26 1.56
CA ASN A 55 11.73 0.75 2.41
C ASN A 55 10.74 1.46 3.33
N LEU A 56 9.44 1.38 3.06
CA LEU A 56 8.40 2.06 3.84
C LEU A 56 8.48 1.73 5.34
N GLN A 57 8.77 0.47 5.68
CA GLN A 57 8.92 0.00 7.06
C GLN A 57 10.17 0.53 7.78
N PHE A 58 11.21 0.89 7.03
CA PHE A 58 12.47 1.39 7.58
C PHE A 58 12.49 2.93 7.66
N GLN A 59 11.68 3.60 6.83
CA GLN A 59 11.64 5.06 6.76
C GLN A 59 10.68 5.72 7.74
N GLN A 60 9.65 5.02 8.22
CA GLN A 60 8.60 5.58 9.08
C GLN A 60 8.23 4.63 10.21
N ASN A 61 7.92 5.17 11.40
CA ASN A 61 7.36 4.36 12.48
C ASN A 61 5.88 4.09 12.20
N ILE A 62 5.56 2.91 11.68
CA ILE A 62 4.18 2.49 11.32
C ILE A 62 3.38 2.06 12.56
N ARG A 63 4.05 1.56 13.61
CA ARG A 63 3.43 0.99 14.83
C ARG A 63 2.33 1.83 15.50
N PRO A 64 2.41 3.18 15.59
CA PRO A 64 1.37 3.96 16.25
C PRO A 64 0.12 4.19 15.39
N LEU A 65 0.14 3.84 14.11
CA LEU A 65 -0.98 4.12 13.21
C LEU A 65 -1.94 2.93 13.16
N PRO A 66 -3.27 3.15 13.21
CA PRO A 66 -4.27 2.09 13.12
C PRO A 66 -4.48 1.63 11.67
N ILE A 67 -3.40 1.26 10.98
CA ILE A 67 -3.41 0.78 9.60
C ILE A 67 -2.39 -0.35 9.44
N ALA A 68 -2.78 -1.43 8.76
CA ALA A 68 -1.85 -2.47 8.36
C ALA A 68 -1.09 -2.07 7.09
N VAL A 69 0.17 -2.47 6.97
CA VAL A 69 0.96 -2.29 5.75
C VAL A 69 1.28 -3.67 5.17
N LEU A 70 0.75 -3.95 3.98
CA LEU A 70 1.00 -5.17 3.22
C LEU A 70 2.03 -4.87 2.13
N ILE A 71 3.21 -5.49 2.24
CA ILE A 71 4.28 -5.34 1.25
C ILE A 71 4.24 -6.55 0.30
N LEU A 72 3.94 -6.30 -0.97
CA LEU A 72 3.98 -7.32 -2.02
C LEU A 72 5.43 -7.51 -2.48
N VAL A 73 5.96 -8.71 -2.26
CA VAL A 73 7.32 -9.10 -2.64
C VAL A 73 7.19 -10.08 -3.81
N PRO A 74 7.72 -9.74 -5.00
CA PRO A 74 7.80 -10.74 -6.08
C PRO A 74 8.67 -11.91 -5.62
N GLU A 75 8.23 -13.12 -5.95
CA GLU A 75 9.04 -14.31 -5.79
C GLU A 75 10.31 -14.12 -6.64
N ALA A 76 11.48 -14.25 -6.00
CA ALA A 76 12.74 -14.20 -6.73
C ALA A 76 12.82 -15.46 -7.59
N SER A 77 12.56 -15.36 -8.90
CA SER A 77 12.98 -16.41 -9.83
C SER A 77 14.49 -16.61 -9.65
N PRO A 78 15.00 -17.85 -9.52
CA PRO A 78 16.44 -18.07 -9.48
C PRO A 78 17.02 -17.49 -10.77
N THR A 79 17.93 -16.52 -10.62
CA THR A 79 18.78 -16.08 -11.72
C THR A 79 19.54 -17.29 -12.22
N ILE A 80 19.15 -17.84 -13.37
CA ILE A 80 20.02 -18.74 -14.12
C ILE A 80 21.10 -17.83 -14.72
N ILE A 81 22.26 -17.86 -14.07
CA ILE A 81 23.54 -17.31 -14.54
C ILE A 81 23.97 -17.95 -15.85
#